data_AF-A0AAV3IUC6-F1
#
_entry.id   AF-A0AAV3IUC6-F1
#
_cell.length_a   1.000
_cell.length_b   1.000
_cell.length_c   1.000
_cell.angle_alpha   90.00
_cell.angle_beta   90.00
_cell.angle_gamma   90.00
#
_symmetry.space_group_name_H-M   'P 1'
#
loop_
_entity.id
_entity.type
_entity.pdbx_description
1 polymer ?
#
loop_
_entity_poly.entity_id
_entity_poly.type
_entity_poly.pdbx_seq_one_letter_code
_entity_poly.pdbx_strand_id
1 'polypeptide(L)' 'MIIQSSKKLSKCTKEELVLLLRGEVENRSKLIKLLEKEWDQHNEEIEDQRFPNYQSPEKVSFLAGMETAINSVKRFYEIK' A
#
# COMPACT_ATOMS: atom_id res chain seq x y z
N MET A 1 10.41 -8.30 0.64
CA MET A 1 10.36 -9.68 0.12
C MET A 1 8.92 -10.13 0.16
N ILE A 2 8.26 -10.23 -1.00
CA ILE A 2 6.92 -10.81 -1.10
C ILE A 2 7.13 -12.33 -1.15
N ILE A 3 6.66 -13.06 -0.13
CA ILE A 3 6.76 -14.52 -0.10
C ILE A 3 5.63 -15.09 -0.96
N GLN A 4 5.95 -15.45 -2.21
CA GLN A 4 5.06 -16.24 -3.06
C GLN A 4 5.49 -17.70 -3.02
N SER A 5 4.66 -18.57 -2.44
CA SER A 5 4.87 -20.03 -2.49
C SER A 5 4.15 -20.62 -3.70
N SER A 6 4.88 -21.32 -4.55
CA SER A 6 4.33 -22.14 -5.65
C SER A 6 3.87 -23.54 -5.18
N LYS A 7 4.08 -23.88 -3.91
CA LYS A 7 3.74 -25.17 -3.32
C LYS A 7 2.28 -25.16 -2.84
N LYS A 8 1.50 -26.21 -3.16
CA LYS A 8 0.14 -26.38 -2.63
C LYS A 8 0.19 -26.39 -1.10
N LEU A 9 -0.69 -25.61 -0.45
CA LEU A 9 -0.75 -25.48 1.02
C LEU A 9 -0.83 -26.83 1.75
N SER A 10 -1.54 -27.81 1.16
CA SER A 10 -1.67 -29.17 1.69
C SER A 10 -0.36 -29.98 1.73
N LYS A 11 0.69 -29.49 1.07
CA LYS A 11 2.03 -30.09 1.07
C LYS A 11 3.03 -29.29 1.90
N CYS A 12 2.62 -28.19 2.52
CA CYS A 12 3.49 -27.39 3.36
C CYS A 12 3.65 -28.02 4.75
N THR A 13 4.85 -27.97 5.31
CA THR A 13 5.05 -28.29 6.73
C THR A 13 4.43 -27.20 7.59
N LYS A 14 4.27 -27.48 8.89
CA LYS A 14 3.77 -26.50 9.85
C LYS A 14 4.63 -25.23 9.86
N GLU A 15 5.95 -25.38 9.80
CA GLU A 15 6.91 -24.28 9.79
C GLU A 15 6.77 -23.44 8.52
N GLU A 16 6.62 -24.07 7.35
CA GLU A 16 6.37 -23.37 6.08
C GLU A 16 5.07 -22.57 6.11
N LEU A 17 3.99 -23.14 6.67
CA LEU A 17 2.71 -22.44 6.84
C LEU A 17 2.82 -21.24 7.78
N VAL A 18 3.56 -21.38 8.90
CA VAL A 18 3.81 -20.27 9.84
C VAL A 18 4.61 -19.15 9.17
N LEU A 19 5.61 -19.49 8.36
CA LEU A 19 6.39 -18.53 7.58
C LEU A 19 5.53 -17.77 6.57
N LEU A 20 4.64 -18.46 5.87
CA LEU A 20 3.70 -17.83 4.94
C LEU A 20 2.76 -16.86 5.64
N LEU A 21 2.21 -17.24 6.79
CA LEU A 21 1.35 -16.36 7.59
C LEU A 21 2.08 -15.12 8.09
N ARG A 22 3.33 -15.25 8.57
CA ARG A 22 4.15 -14.11 8.97
C ARG A 22 4.45 -13.19 7.79
N GLY A 23 4.81 -13.77 6.65
CA GLY A 23 5.04 -13.03 5.40
C GLY A 23 3.80 -12.25 4.97
N GLU A 24 2.63 -12.86 5.04
CA GLU A 24 1.35 -12.19 4.74
C GLU A 24 1.09 -11.01 5.68
N VAL A 25 1.26 -11.18 7.00
CA VAL A 25 1.07 -10.08 7.96
C VAL A 25 2.03 -8.93 7.68
N GLU A 26 3.30 -9.22 7.38
CA GLU A 26 4.27 -8.19 7.00
C GLU A 26 3.92 -7.50 5.67
N ASN A 27 3.47 -8.26 4.68
CA ASN A 27 3.10 -7.73 3.37
C ASN A 27 1.95 -6.73 3.48
N ARG A 28 0.95 -7.01 4.33
CA ARG A 28 -0.17 -6.10 4.62
C ARG A 28 0.31 -4.72 5.07
N SER A 29 1.18 -4.72 6.08
CA SER A 29 1.73 -3.48 6.64
C SER A 29 2.62 -2.75 5.65
N LYS A 30 3.40 -3.48 4.84
CA LYS A 30 4.27 -2.89 3.81
C LYS A 30 3.46 -2.25 2.68
N LEU A 31 2.37 -2.87 2.24
CA LEU A 31 1.53 -2.34 1.17
C LEU A 31 0.92 -0.99 1.54
N ILE A 32 0.35 -0.87 2.76
CA ILE A 32 -0.22 0.41 3.23
C ILE A 32 0.86 1.49 3.28
N LYS A 33 2.01 1.18 3.87
CA LYS A 33 3.12 2.15 3.97
C LYS A 33 3.63 2.60 2.61
N LEU A 34 3.64 1.73 1.61
CA LEU A 34 4.03 2.10 0.25
C LEU A 34 3.00 3.09 -0.35
N LEU A 35 1.71 2.80 -0.20
CA LEU A 35 0.66 3.68 -0.72
C LEU A 35 0.63 5.04 0.00
N GLU A 36 0.76 5.05 1.33
CA GLU A 36 0.83 6.28 2.13
C GLU A 36 2.05 7.12 1.73
N LYS A 37 3.22 6.49 1.55
CA LYS A 37 4.44 7.18 1.11
C LYS A 37 4.26 7.83 -0.27
N GLU A 38 3.70 7.11 -1.24
CA GLU A 38 3.46 7.66 -2.59
C GLU A 38 2.45 8.81 -2.55
N TRP A 39 1.42 8.71 -1.68
CA TRP A 39 0.48 9.80 -1.46
C TRP A 39 1.18 11.05 -0.89
N ASP A 40 2.00 10.89 0.16
CA ASP A 40 2.74 11.99 0.79
C ASP A 40 3.69 12.66 -0.23
N GLN A 41 4.44 11.86 -0.99
CA GLN A 41 5.38 12.35 -1.99
C GLN A 41 4.69 13.19 -3.06
N HIS A 42 3.56 12.72 -3.60
CA HIS A 42 2.81 13.48 -4.59
C HIS A 42 2.10 14.69 -3.98
N ASN A 43 1.64 14.61 -2.74
CA ASN A 43 1.00 15.74 -2.07
C ASN A 43 1.99 16.90 -1.87
N GLU A 44 3.22 16.61 -1.44
CA GLU A 44 4.29 17.58 -1.22
C GLU A 44 4.92 18.14 -2.51
N GLU A 45 4.73 17.46 -3.65
CA GLU A 45 5.28 17.88 -4.94
C GLU A 45 4.70 19.22 -5.42
N ILE A 46 5.53 20.24 -5.61
CA ILE A 46 5.09 21.53 -6.15
C ILE A 46 4.99 21.43 -7.68
N GLU A 47 3.79 21.56 -8.23
CA GLU A 47 3.56 21.46 -9.69
C GLU A 47 4.05 22.68 -10.47
N ASP A 48 3.91 23.88 -9.90
CA ASP A 48 4.44 25.12 -10.49
C ASP A 48 5.14 25.95 -9.40
N GLN A 49 6.44 26.19 -9.58
CA GLN A 49 7.24 26.97 -8.62
C GLN A 49 6.73 28.40 -8.43
N ARG A 50 5.98 28.95 -9.40
CA ARG A 50 5.37 30.29 -9.31
C ARG A 50 4.12 30.28 -8.43
N PHE A 51 3.47 29.13 -8.30
CA PHE A 51 2.26 28.93 -7.49
C PHE A 51 2.44 27.73 -6.54
N PRO A 52 3.24 27.85 -5.47
CA PRO A 52 3.60 26.72 -4.61
C PRO A 52 2.43 25.98 -3.97
N ASN A 53 1.29 26.65 -3.81
CA ASN A 53 0.08 26.10 -3.19
C ASN A 53 -0.97 25.68 -4.22
N TYR A 54 -0.72 25.86 -5.52
CA TYR A 54 -1.64 25.42 -6.55
C TYR A 54 -1.60 23.90 -6.66
N GLN A 55 -2.78 23.30 -6.74
CA GLN A 55 -2.96 21.89 -7.09
C GLN A 55 -3.86 21.80 -8.31
N SER A 56 -3.40 21.13 -9.35
CA SER A 56 -4.17 20.88 -10.56
C SER A 56 -5.36 19.96 -10.26
N PRO A 57 -6.46 20.06 -11.03
CA PRO A 57 -7.57 19.10 -10.93
C PRO A 57 -7.10 17.64 -11.06
N GLU A 58 -6.07 17.40 -11.87
CA GLU A 58 -5.44 16.10 -12.07
C GLU A 58 -4.76 15.61 -10.79
N LYS A 59 -3.95 16.46 -10.14
CA LYS A 59 -3.30 16.13 -8.86
C LYS A 59 -4.32 15.86 -7.75
N VAL A 60 -5.33 16.72 -7.64
CA VAL A 60 -6.42 16.53 -6.66
C VAL A 60 -7.13 15.20 -6.88
N SER A 61 -7.45 14.87 -8.13
CA SER A 61 -8.12 13.61 -8.48
C SER A 61 -7.24 12.39 -8.20
N PHE A 62 -5.95 12.48 -8.49
CA PHE A 62 -4.96 11.44 -8.20
C PHE A 62 -4.86 11.17 -6.70
N LEU A 63 -4.70 12.21 -5.88
CA LEU A 63 -4.61 12.10 -4.42
C LEU A 63 -5.88 11.48 -3.81
N ALA A 64 -7.06 11.85 -4.30
CA ALA A 64 -8.33 11.25 -3.87
C ALA A 64 -8.43 9.75 -4.25
N GLY A 65 -7.95 9.38 -5.44
CA GLY A 65 -7.88 7.98 -5.87
C GLY A 65 -6.94 7.15 -4.99
N MET A 66 -5.76 7.71 -4.67
CA MET A 66 -4.79 7.09 -3.76
C MET A 66 -5.35 6.93 -2.35
N GLU A 67 -6.02 7.95 -1.81
CA GLU A 67 -6.69 7.87 -0.51
C GLU A 67 -7.77 6.78 -0.49
N THR A 68 -8.55 6.67 -1.56
CA THR A 68 -9.54 5.60 -1.74
C THR A 68 -8.88 4.21 -1.75
N ALA A 69 -7.74 4.06 -2.43
CA ALA A 69 -6.99 2.81 -2.45
C ALA A 69 -6.43 2.44 -1.07
N ILE A 70 -5.84 3.41 -0.35
CA ILE A 70 -5.35 3.23 1.03
C ILE A 70 -6.48 2.76 1.94
N ASN A 71 -7.63 3.43 1.90
CA ASN A 71 -8.79 3.08 2.71
C ASN A 71 -9.36 1.70 2.36
N SER A 72 -9.36 1.34 1.07
CA SER A 72 -9.78 0.01 0.62
C SER A 72 -8.88 -1.08 1.17
N VAL A 73 -7.55 -0.88 1.16
CA VAL A 73 -6.58 -1.82 1.72
C VAL A 73 -6.70 -1.91 3.24
N LYS A 74 -6.83 -0.77 3.95
CA LYS A 74 -7.06 -0.73 5.41
C LYS A 74 -8.31 -1.52 5.78
N ARG A 75 -9.41 -1.31 5.06
CA ARG A 75 -10.68 -2.02 5.29
C ARG A 75 -10.58 -3.51 4.99
N PHE A 76 -9.94 -3.89 3.88
CA PHE A 76 -9.77 -5.30 3.50
C PHE A 76 -8.99 -6.09 4.56
N TYR A 77 -8.00 -5.46 5.20
CA TYR A 77 -7.18 -6.10 6.23
C TYR A 77 -7.62 -5.80 7.67
N GLU A 78 -8.75 -5.11 7.87
CA GLU A 78 -9.25 -4.69 9.19
C GLU A 78 -8.21 -3.89 10.01
N ILE A 79 -7.36 -3.14 9.32
CA ILE A 79 -6.33 -2.30 9.93
C ILE A 79 -6.99 -0.99 10.35
N LYS A 80 -6.94 -0.68 11.65
CA LYS A 80 -7.46 0.56 12.25
C LYS A 80 -6.56 1.75 11.97
#